data_AF-I0GZL9-F1
#
_entry.id   AF-I0GZL9-F1
#
_cell.length_a   1.000
_cell.length_b   1.000
_cell.length_c   1.000
_cell.angle_alpha   90.00
_cell.angle_beta   90.00
_cell.angle_gamma   90.00
#
_symmetry.space_group_name_H-M   'P 1'
#
loop_
_entity.id
_entity.type
_entity.pdbx_description
1 polymer ?
#
loop_
_entity_poly.entity_id
_entity_poly.type
_entity_poly.pdbx_seq_one_letter_code
_entity_poly.pdbx_strand_id
1 'polypeptide(L)'
;MMAAVSVPHDPYYSPTTKLPVVKPSGAGVRLKILGAITAATVVIVSVAVWIISPGSSDGDETAAVPLAVPSAIVTEPSPELTAEVEPSVTPSTAPTSKPTPATTRPVRPAELVTQLMTVVRALEKRGELDDDGAKALNRRLQHLKNRLRKDPEKASGKLDEFVKKLADLREDGDISEDGFQALAAGATQIGAVLPAAGSGSDSGSSDDGDDDDDDDDD
;
A
#
# COMPACT_ATOMS: atom_id res chain seq x y z
N MET A 1 -48.50 -20.35 -42.64
CA MET A 1 -48.01 -21.52 -41.87
C MET A 1 -46.49 -21.53 -42.04
N MET A 2 -45.75 -21.01 -41.06
CA MET A 2 -44.27 -20.93 -41.14
C MET A 2 -43.68 -21.97 -40.20
N ALA A 3 -42.88 -22.87 -40.77
CA ALA A 3 -42.22 -23.96 -40.07
C ALA A 3 -41.01 -23.44 -39.28
N ALA A 4 -41.02 -23.65 -37.97
CA ALA A 4 -39.87 -23.39 -37.12
C ALA A 4 -38.80 -24.48 -37.35
N VAL A 5 -37.61 -24.05 -37.77
CA VAL A 5 -36.45 -24.93 -37.98
C VAL A 5 -35.73 -25.07 -36.64
N SER A 6 -35.81 -26.25 -36.03
CA SER A 6 -35.03 -26.59 -34.83
C SER A 6 -33.57 -26.82 -35.21
N VAL A 7 -32.67 -25.95 -34.75
CA VAL A 7 -31.22 -26.15 -34.84
C VAL A 7 -30.80 -27.10 -33.71
N PRO A 8 -30.14 -28.24 -34.01
CA PRO A 8 -29.66 -29.16 -32.99
C PRO A 8 -28.54 -28.51 -32.17
N HIS A 9 -28.77 -28.39 -30.86
CA HIS A 9 -27.79 -27.90 -29.91
C HIS A 9 -26.88 -29.06 -29.53
N ASP A 10 -25.64 -29.07 -30.01
CA ASP A 10 -24.63 -30.08 -29.66
C ASP A 10 -24.04 -29.76 -28.28
N PRO A 11 -24.23 -30.62 -27.26
CA PRO A 11 -23.76 -30.36 -25.89
C PRO A 11 -22.26 -30.59 -25.69
N TYR A 12 -21.51 -31.01 -26.71
CA TYR A 12 -20.09 -31.40 -26.55
C TYR A 12 -19.06 -30.33 -26.92
N TYR A 13 -19.49 -29.12 -27.30
CA TYR A 13 -18.55 -28.03 -27.60
C TYR A 13 -18.06 -27.34 -26.32
N SER A 14 -17.07 -27.96 -25.65
CA SER A 14 -16.23 -27.27 -24.68
C SER A 14 -15.04 -26.65 -25.41
N PRO A 15 -15.00 -25.31 -25.64
CA PRO A 15 -13.79 -24.66 -26.12
C PRO A 15 -12.74 -24.76 -25.02
N THR A 16 -11.90 -25.80 -25.10
CA THR A 16 -10.75 -25.98 -24.23
C THR A 16 -9.64 -25.06 -24.73
N THR A 17 -9.73 -23.80 -24.35
CA THR A 17 -8.65 -22.83 -24.54
C THR A 17 -7.46 -23.31 -23.70
N LYS A 18 -6.51 -23.99 -24.35
CA LYS A 18 -5.25 -24.40 -23.73
C LYS A 18 -4.47 -23.14 -23.38
N LEU A 19 -4.54 -22.73 -22.12
CA LEU A 19 -3.68 -21.68 -21.59
C LEU A 19 -2.23 -22.19 -21.59
N PRO A 20 -1.25 -21.40 -22.06
CA PRO A 20 0.14 -21.76 -21.93
C PRO A 20 0.51 -21.82 -20.44
N VAL A 21 0.95 -22.98 -19.99
CA VAL A 21 1.54 -23.16 -18.66
C VAL A 21 2.89 -22.46 -18.67
N VAL A 22 2.92 -21.22 -18.18
CA VAL A 22 4.15 -20.52 -17.87
C VAL A 22 4.75 -21.22 -16.64
N LYS A 23 5.86 -21.94 -16.83
CA LYS A 23 6.65 -22.46 -15.71
C LYS A 23 7.28 -21.26 -14.99
N PRO A 24 7.04 -21.05 -13.69
CA PRO A 24 7.87 -20.12 -12.93
C PRO A 24 9.28 -20.69 -12.89
N SER A 25 10.17 -20.10 -13.70
CA SER A 25 11.60 -20.37 -13.62
C SER A 25 12.08 -19.81 -12.28
N GLY A 26 12.27 -20.70 -11.33
CA GLY A 26 12.82 -20.36 -10.03
C GLY A 26 14.24 -19.82 -10.19
N ALA A 27 14.42 -18.57 -9.79
CA ALA A 27 15.71 -18.05 -9.36
C ALA A 27 15.62 -17.79 -7.86
N GLY A 28 15.76 -18.86 -7.08
CA GLY A 28 15.97 -18.77 -5.64
C GLY A 28 17.37 -18.21 -5.39
N VAL A 29 17.48 -16.89 -5.26
CA VAL A 29 18.70 -16.26 -4.76
C VAL A 29 18.67 -16.36 -3.24
N ARG A 30 19.20 -17.46 -2.70
CA ARG A 30 19.51 -17.57 -1.27
C ARG A 30 20.77 -16.74 -0.98
N LEU A 31 20.60 -15.43 -0.79
CA LEU A 31 21.65 -14.56 -0.26
C LEU A 31 21.77 -14.78 1.25
N LYS A 32 22.64 -15.72 1.62
CA LYS A 32 23.24 -15.74 2.96
C LYS A 32 24.26 -14.60 3.02
N ILE A 33 23.84 -13.41 3.43
CA ILE A 33 24.78 -12.35 3.80
C ILE A 33 25.07 -12.49 5.29
N LEU A 34 26.22 -13.12 5.55
CA LEU A 34 26.91 -13.07 6.82
C LEU A 34 27.53 -11.66 6.95
N GLY A 35 27.51 -11.11 8.17
CA GLY A 35 27.70 -9.70 8.48
C GLY A 35 28.85 -8.93 7.84
N ALA A 36 28.61 -7.64 7.68
CA ALA A 36 29.60 -6.58 7.86
C ALA A 36 28.86 -5.28 8.25
N ILE A 37 28.92 -4.94 9.54
CA ILE A 37 28.53 -3.63 10.05
C ILE A 37 29.41 -2.60 9.34
N THR A 38 28.80 -1.77 8.50
CA THR A 38 29.44 -0.57 7.95
C THR A 38 28.52 0.62 8.14
N ALA A 39 29.09 1.64 8.77
CA ALA A 39 28.44 2.85 9.18
C ALA A 39 28.03 3.73 7.99
N ALA A 40 26.96 4.49 8.21
CA ALA A 40 26.63 5.76 7.57
C ALA A 40 26.31 5.76 6.07
N THR A 41 25.02 5.78 5.75
CA THR A 41 24.46 6.65 4.70
C THR A 41 23.00 6.93 5.02
N VAL A 42 22.73 8.13 5.55
CA VAL A 42 21.38 8.71 5.58
C VAL A 42 21.07 9.16 4.16
N VAL A 43 20.28 8.36 3.43
CA VAL A 43 19.67 8.80 2.18
C VAL A 43 18.23 9.18 2.47
N ILE A 44 18.02 10.49 2.47
CA ILE A 44 16.74 11.18 2.54
C ILE A 44 15.88 10.69 1.37
N VAL A 45 14.81 9.95 1.65
CA VAL A 45 13.73 9.71 0.69
C VAL A 45 12.60 10.67 1.03
N SER A 46 12.62 11.83 0.37
CA SER A 46 11.54 12.82 0.39
C SER A 46 10.76 12.77 -0.93
N VAL A 47 9.70 11.97 -1.02
CA VAL A 47 8.61 12.10 -2.02
C VAL A 47 7.40 11.29 -1.48
N ALA A 48 6.16 11.76 -1.33
CA ALA A 48 5.52 13.06 -1.47
C ALA A 48 4.28 13.07 -0.54
N VAL A 49 4.21 14.06 0.35
CA VAL A 49 3.01 14.35 1.15
C VAL A 49 2.31 15.55 0.53
N TRP A 50 1.07 15.33 0.10
CA TRP A 50 -0.03 16.28 -0.04
C TRP A 50 0.18 17.57 -0.86
N ILE A 51 -0.38 17.53 -2.07
CA ILE A 51 -0.96 18.69 -2.74
C ILE A 51 -2.14 19.16 -1.87
N ILE A 52 -1.94 20.21 -1.08
CA ILE A 52 -2.89 21.29 -0.71
C ILE A 52 -2.22 22.08 0.41
N SER A 53 -1.50 23.14 0.04
CA SER A 53 -1.34 24.38 0.81
C SER A 53 -0.71 25.44 -0.11
N PRO A 54 -1.43 26.52 -0.46
CA PRO A 54 -0.89 27.66 -1.16
C PRO A 54 -0.27 28.63 -0.13
N GLY A 55 0.99 29.02 -0.30
CA GLY A 55 1.53 30.18 0.42
C GLY A 55 3.04 30.17 0.64
N SER A 56 3.69 31.22 0.09
CA SER A 56 5.06 31.71 0.36
C SER A 56 6.18 30.94 -0.37
N SER A 57 6.89 31.42 -1.42
CA SER A 57 7.50 32.74 -1.73
C SER A 57 8.16 33.36 -0.49
N ASP A 58 9.47 33.57 -0.37
CA ASP A 58 10.55 33.81 -1.33
C ASP A 58 11.89 33.37 -0.72
N GLY A 59 12.90 33.13 -1.57
CA GLY A 59 14.26 32.83 -1.11
C GLY A 59 15.20 32.44 -2.24
N ASP A 60 15.45 33.39 -3.15
CA ASP A 60 16.52 33.37 -4.15
C ASP A 60 17.88 32.93 -3.57
N GLU A 61 18.51 31.91 -4.16
CA GLU A 61 19.93 32.04 -4.48
C GLU A 61 20.25 31.34 -5.80
N THR A 62 20.62 32.18 -6.76
CA THR A 62 20.97 31.87 -8.14
C THR A 62 22.43 31.42 -8.22
N ALA A 63 22.70 30.23 -8.75
CA ALA A 63 24.05 29.88 -9.23
C ALA A 63 23.99 29.01 -10.50
N ALA A 64 24.08 29.72 -11.63
CA ALA A 64 24.75 29.39 -12.89
C ALA A 64 24.77 27.93 -13.41
N VAL A 65 24.06 27.80 -14.52
CA VAL A 65 24.03 26.77 -15.58
C VAL A 65 25.44 26.41 -16.11
N PRO A 66 25.65 25.14 -16.53
CA PRO A 66 26.14 24.95 -17.90
C PRO A 66 25.22 24.08 -18.76
N LEU A 67 24.85 24.63 -19.91
CA LEU A 67 24.27 23.93 -21.05
C LEU A 67 25.32 23.00 -21.64
N ALA A 68 24.95 21.75 -21.93
CA ALA A 68 25.66 20.93 -22.90
C ALA A 68 24.75 19.88 -23.57
N VAL A 69 24.15 20.30 -24.69
CA VAL A 69 24.02 19.63 -26.01
C VAL A 69 23.30 18.26 -26.19
N PRO A 70 22.75 18.00 -27.40
CA PRO A 70 21.52 17.27 -27.64
C PRO A 70 21.73 15.85 -28.23
N SER A 71 20.59 15.24 -28.56
CA SER A 71 20.39 14.18 -29.57
C SER A 71 20.43 12.73 -29.11
N ALA A 72 19.24 12.15 -29.04
CA ALA A 72 19.01 10.80 -29.55
C ALA A 72 17.59 10.74 -30.16
N ILE A 73 17.54 10.97 -31.47
CA ILE A 73 16.43 10.53 -32.34
C ILE A 73 16.60 9.02 -32.48
N VAL A 74 15.60 8.23 -32.06
CA VAL A 74 15.49 6.82 -32.47
C VAL A 74 14.05 6.56 -32.91
N THR A 75 13.87 6.82 -34.21
CA THR A 75 13.14 6.05 -35.21
C THR A 75 12.17 4.96 -34.73
N GLU A 76 10.90 5.25 -34.99
CA GLU A 76 9.77 4.34 -35.21
C GLU A 76 10.10 3.21 -36.20
N PRO A 77 9.61 1.99 -35.95
CA PRO A 77 8.98 1.25 -37.05
C PRO A 77 7.52 0.92 -36.74
N SER A 78 6.65 1.53 -37.56
CA SER A 78 5.36 1.00 -37.97
C SER A 78 5.52 -0.44 -38.49
N PRO A 79 4.55 -1.31 -38.18
CA PRO A 79 4.00 -2.12 -39.26
C PRO A 79 2.47 -2.12 -39.29
N GLU A 80 1.98 -1.78 -40.48
CA GLU A 80 0.91 -2.45 -41.24
C GLU A 80 -0.43 -2.73 -40.56
N LEU A 81 -1.39 -1.91 -40.99
CA LEU A 81 -2.79 -2.27 -41.21
C LEU A 81 -2.92 -3.64 -41.90
N THR A 82 -3.66 -4.57 -41.29
CA THR A 82 -4.23 -5.71 -42.01
C THR A 82 -5.64 -6.01 -41.48
N ALA A 83 -6.62 -5.75 -42.35
CA ALA A 83 -7.93 -6.36 -42.49
C ALA A 83 -8.87 -6.44 -41.26
N GLU A 84 -9.78 -5.46 -41.20
CA GLU A 84 -11.24 -5.64 -41.24
C GLU A 84 -11.76 -7.09 -41.13
N VAL A 85 -12.24 -7.46 -39.94
CA VAL A 85 -13.38 -8.36 -39.78
C VAL A 85 -14.29 -7.71 -38.75
N GLU A 86 -15.42 -7.24 -39.22
CA GLU A 86 -16.52 -6.65 -38.46
C GLU A 86 -17.26 -7.76 -37.67
N PRO A 87 -17.19 -7.82 -36.33
CA PRO A 87 -18.25 -8.47 -35.59
C PRO A 87 -19.41 -7.48 -35.48
N SER A 88 -20.52 -7.81 -36.13
CA SER A 88 -21.81 -7.17 -35.88
C SER A 88 -22.16 -7.36 -34.40
N VAL A 89 -21.84 -6.35 -33.57
CA VAL A 89 -22.17 -6.32 -32.16
C VAL A 89 -23.59 -5.79 -32.06
N THR A 90 -24.54 -6.69 -31.83
CA THR A 90 -25.88 -6.34 -31.37
C THR A 90 -25.75 -5.47 -30.12
N PRO A 91 -26.34 -4.27 -30.06
CA PRO A 91 -26.35 -3.48 -28.83
C PRO A 91 -27.26 -4.18 -27.82
N SER A 92 -26.65 -5.02 -26.97
CA SER A 92 -27.31 -5.56 -25.80
C SER A 92 -27.56 -4.39 -24.85
N THR A 93 -28.83 -4.02 -24.72
CA THR A 93 -29.37 -3.02 -23.79
C THR A 93 -28.75 -3.19 -22.41
N ALA A 94 -27.79 -2.33 -22.09
CA ALA A 94 -27.24 -2.20 -20.74
C ALA A 94 -28.39 -1.80 -19.80
N PRO A 95 -28.63 -2.51 -18.69
CA PRO A 95 -29.52 -2.00 -17.66
C PRO A 95 -28.91 -0.69 -17.13
N THR A 96 -29.63 0.41 -17.35
CA THR A 96 -29.41 1.68 -16.64
C THR A 96 -29.68 1.42 -15.16
N SER A 97 -28.65 0.98 -14.46
CA SER A 97 -28.62 0.95 -13.01
C SER A 97 -28.47 2.40 -12.55
N LYS A 98 -29.61 3.05 -12.33
CA LYS A 98 -29.70 4.36 -11.67
C LYS A 98 -28.85 4.29 -10.39
N PRO A 99 -27.84 5.15 -10.22
CA PRO A 99 -27.03 5.14 -9.00
C PRO A 99 -27.95 5.50 -7.83
N THR A 100 -28.30 4.50 -7.04
CA THR A 100 -29.00 4.70 -5.78
C THR A 100 -28.08 5.55 -4.89
N PRO A 101 -28.55 6.67 -4.32
CA PRO A 101 -27.73 7.47 -3.43
C PRO A 101 -27.25 6.57 -2.29
N ALA A 102 -25.95 6.32 -2.25
CA ALA A 102 -25.33 5.55 -1.18
C ALA A 102 -25.41 6.40 0.08
N THR A 103 -26.36 6.07 0.96
CA THR A 103 -26.36 6.55 2.34
C THR A 103 -24.99 6.26 2.92
N THR A 104 -24.19 7.31 3.11
CA THR A 104 -22.83 7.27 3.62
C THR A 104 -22.85 6.81 5.07
N ARG A 105 -22.84 5.48 5.25
CA ARG A 105 -22.73 4.89 6.58
C ARG A 105 -21.35 5.22 7.14
N PRO A 106 -21.25 5.74 8.37
CA PRO A 106 -19.94 5.97 8.99
C PRO A 106 -19.15 4.67 9.05
N VAL A 107 -17.95 4.69 8.50
CA VAL A 107 -17.04 3.54 8.49
C VAL A 107 -16.60 3.25 9.92
N ARG A 108 -16.80 2.01 10.39
CA ARG A 108 -16.41 1.63 11.74
C ARG A 108 -14.92 1.24 11.75
N PRO A 109 -14.08 1.80 12.64
CA PRO A 109 -12.65 1.49 12.68
C PRO A 109 -12.35 -0.01 12.81
N ALA A 110 -13.17 -0.76 13.55
CA ALA A 110 -13.01 -2.20 13.72
C ALA A 110 -13.25 -3.01 12.41
N GLU A 111 -14.06 -2.49 11.49
CA GLU A 111 -14.30 -3.07 10.16
C GLU A 111 -13.03 -2.92 9.30
N LEU A 112 -12.39 -1.74 9.33
CA LEU A 112 -11.11 -1.50 8.64
C LEU A 112 -10.00 -2.44 9.14
N VAL A 113 -9.89 -2.65 10.46
CA VAL A 113 -8.92 -3.60 11.01
C VAL A 113 -9.17 -5.03 10.51
N THR A 114 -10.45 -5.43 10.38
CA THR A 114 -10.81 -6.76 9.87
C THR A 114 -10.49 -6.91 8.38
N GLN A 115 -10.70 -5.84 7.60
CA GLN A 115 -10.27 -5.78 6.21
C GLN A 115 -8.74 -5.92 6.11
N LEU A 116 -7.98 -5.22 6.95
CA LEU A 116 -6.53 -5.29 6.97
C LEU A 116 -6.02 -6.69 7.33
N MET A 117 -6.65 -7.39 8.29
CA MET A 117 -6.35 -8.81 8.58
C MET A 117 -6.57 -9.73 7.36
N THR A 118 -7.55 -9.39 6.51
CA THR A 118 -7.80 -10.13 5.26
C THR A 118 -6.69 -9.88 4.24
N VAL A 119 -6.19 -8.65 4.15
CA VAL A 119 -5.03 -8.30 3.32
C VAL A 119 -3.79 -9.05 3.79
N VAL A 120 -3.49 -9.07 5.09
CA VAL A 120 -2.35 -9.83 5.65
C VAL A 120 -2.39 -11.30 5.22
N ARG A 121 -3.55 -11.97 5.36
CA ARG A 121 -3.71 -13.36 4.91
C ARG A 121 -3.56 -13.54 3.40
N ALA A 122 -3.95 -12.54 2.61
CA ALA A 122 -3.77 -12.59 1.17
C ALA A 122 -2.29 -12.46 0.78
N LEU A 123 -1.54 -11.59 1.46
CA LEU A 123 -0.09 -11.42 1.28
C LEU A 123 0.68 -12.70 1.62
N GLU A 124 0.36 -13.30 2.77
CA GLU A 124 0.91 -14.59 3.22
C GLU A 124 0.69 -15.68 2.17
N LYS A 125 -0.55 -15.82 1.67
CA LYS A 125 -0.87 -16.81 0.63
C LYS A 125 -0.16 -16.60 -0.70
N ARG A 126 0.21 -15.36 -1.01
CA ARG A 126 0.98 -15.02 -2.23
C ARG A 126 2.49 -15.18 -2.04
N GLY A 127 2.96 -15.42 -0.81
CA GLY A 127 4.39 -15.41 -0.48
C GLY A 127 5.01 -14.01 -0.49
N GLU A 128 4.18 -12.96 -0.39
CA GLU A 128 4.61 -11.55 -0.29
C GLU A 128 4.92 -11.14 1.16
N LEU A 129 4.63 -12.03 2.10
CA LEU A 129 4.82 -11.89 3.55
C LEU A 129 5.09 -13.27 4.15
N ASP A 130 6.15 -13.41 4.93
CA ASP A 130 6.50 -14.66 5.61
C ASP A 130 5.47 -15.06 6.68
N ASP A 131 5.34 -16.37 6.95
CA ASP A 131 4.32 -16.94 7.87
C ASP A 131 4.42 -16.35 9.29
N ASP A 132 5.64 -16.26 9.82
CA ASP A 132 5.90 -15.67 11.14
C ASP A 132 5.56 -14.17 11.17
N GLY A 133 5.88 -13.45 10.10
CA GLY A 133 5.51 -12.05 9.91
C GLY A 133 3.99 -11.86 9.87
N ALA A 134 3.28 -12.68 9.09
CA ALA A 134 1.82 -12.68 9.01
C ALA A 134 1.15 -12.97 10.36
N LYS A 135 1.69 -13.92 11.13
CA LYS A 135 1.21 -14.26 12.47
C LYS A 135 1.44 -13.12 13.46
N ALA A 136 2.62 -12.49 13.43
CA ALA A 136 2.95 -11.34 14.26
C ALA A 136 2.02 -10.14 13.98
N LEU A 137 1.82 -9.80 12.70
CA LEU A 137 0.92 -8.73 12.27
C LEU A 137 -0.53 -9.01 12.65
N ASN A 138 -1.04 -10.24 12.42
CA ASN A 138 -2.39 -10.62 12.82
C ASN A 138 -2.62 -10.49 14.33
N ARG A 139 -1.62 -10.84 15.16
CA ARG A 139 -1.69 -10.69 16.62
C ARG A 139 -1.80 -9.22 17.01
N ARG A 140 -1.00 -8.34 16.41
CA ARG A 140 -1.06 -6.88 16.66
C ARG A 140 -2.41 -6.29 16.22
N LEU A 141 -2.92 -6.66 15.04
CA LEU A 141 -4.24 -6.24 14.57
C LEU A 141 -5.36 -6.74 15.49
N GLN A 142 -5.24 -7.95 16.05
CA GLN A 142 -6.20 -8.45 17.03
C GLN A 142 -6.16 -7.65 18.34
N HIS A 143 -4.97 -7.28 18.81
CA HIS A 143 -4.83 -6.38 19.96
C HIS A 143 -5.42 -5.00 19.68
N LEU A 144 -5.16 -4.42 18.52
CA LEU A 144 -5.74 -3.16 18.07
C LEU A 144 -7.28 -3.22 18.04
N LYS A 145 -7.85 -4.27 17.42
CA LYS A 145 -9.31 -4.50 17.38
C LYS A 145 -9.90 -4.62 18.79
N ASN A 146 -9.22 -5.32 19.69
CA ASN A 146 -9.67 -5.47 21.07
C ASN A 146 -9.58 -4.13 21.83
N ARG A 147 -8.57 -3.31 21.56
CA ARG A 147 -8.40 -1.99 22.17
C ARG A 147 -9.44 -1.00 21.67
N LEU A 148 -9.72 -0.97 20.37
CA LEU A 148 -10.82 -0.21 19.78
C LEU A 148 -12.18 -0.44 20.45
N ARG A 149 -12.41 -1.65 20.97
CA ARG A 149 -13.66 -2.00 21.68
C ARG A 149 -13.68 -1.61 23.15
N LYS A 150 -12.52 -1.66 23.82
CA LYS A 150 -12.41 -1.48 25.27
C LYS A 150 -12.00 -0.07 25.66
N ASP A 151 -11.02 0.47 24.95
CA ASP A 151 -10.30 1.71 25.28
C ASP A 151 -9.82 2.39 23.99
N PRO A 152 -10.71 3.08 23.25
CA PRO A 152 -10.40 3.63 21.93
C PRO A 152 -9.25 4.64 21.96
N GLU A 153 -9.06 5.37 23.06
CA GLU A 153 -7.95 6.31 23.27
C GLU A 153 -6.57 5.64 23.27
N LYS A 154 -6.50 4.38 23.70
CA LYS A 154 -5.24 3.60 23.70
C LYS A 154 -5.05 2.80 22.41
N ALA A 155 -5.97 2.92 21.45
CA ALA A 155 -5.88 2.20 20.18
C ALA A 155 -4.77 2.78 19.28
N SER A 156 -4.49 4.08 19.36
CA SER A 156 -3.37 4.73 18.65
C SER A 156 -2.04 4.05 18.95
N GLY A 157 -1.69 3.87 20.23
CA GLY A 157 -0.44 3.19 20.59
C GLY A 157 -0.35 1.74 20.09
N LYS A 158 -1.49 1.05 19.90
CA LYS A 158 -1.52 -0.28 19.26
C LYS A 158 -1.38 -0.22 17.74
N LEU A 159 -1.82 0.87 17.11
CA LEU A 159 -1.55 1.13 15.70
C LEU A 159 -0.06 1.43 15.51
N ASP A 160 0.58 2.20 16.39
CA ASP A 160 2.02 2.48 16.33
C ASP A 160 2.86 1.21 16.49
N GLU A 161 2.50 0.32 17.43
CA GLU A 161 3.14 -1.00 17.56
C GLU A 161 3.00 -1.84 16.28
N PHE A 162 1.88 -1.72 15.55
CA PHE A 162 1.69 -2.40 14.28
C PHE A 162 2.58 -1.79 13.19
N VAL A 163 2.62 -0.46 13.07
CA VAL A 163 3.46 0.26 12.09
C VAL A 163 4.94 -0.01 12.34
N LYS A 164 5.38 -0.01 13.60
CA LYS A 164 6.76 -0.38 13.96
C LYS A 164 7.08 -1.81 13.51
N LYS A 165 6.22 -2.78 13.82
CA LYS A 165 6.46 -4.17 13.38
C LYS A 165 6.44 -4.30 11.86
N LEU A 166 5.63 -3.50 11.16
CA LEU A 166 5.61 -3.47 9.70
C LEU A 166 6.94 -2.94 9.13
N ALA A 167 7.54 -1.91 9.74
CA ALA A 167 8.85 -1.41 9.39
C ALA A 167 9.96 -2.45 9.65
N ASP A 168 9.93 -3.11 10.83
CA ASP A 168 10.90 -4.17 11.16
C ASP A 168 10.85 -5.30 10.09
N LEU A 169 9.66 -5.75 9.68
CA LEU A 169 9.51 -6.78 8.64
C LEU A 169 10.06 -6.33 7.28
N ARG A 170 9.99 -5.03 6.97
CA ARG A 170 10.54 -4.48 5.74
C ARG A 170 12.06 -4.45 5.76
N GLU A 171 12.64 -4.11 6.90
CA GLU A 171 14.08 -4.13 7.15
C GLU A 171 14.65 -5.55 7.09
N ASP A 172 13.94 -6.51 7.71
CA ASP A 172 14.29 -7.93 7.73
C ASP A 172 14.11 -8.62 6.35
N GLY A 173 13.36 -8.00 5.43
CA GLY A 173 13.03 -8.56 4.12
C GLY A 173 11.92 -9.61 4.15
N ASP A 174 11.25 -9.78 5.30
CA ASP A 174 10.12 -10.70 5.53
C ASP A 174 8.82 -10.24 4.83
N ILE A 175 8.81 -9.03 4.27
CA ILE A 175 7.71 -8.49 3.47
C ILE A 175 8.22 -7.81 2.19
N SER A 176 7.53 -8.09 1.09
CA SER A 176 7.73 -7.38 -0.17
C SER A 176 7.42 -5.88 -0.05
N GLU A 177 8.00 -5.07 -0.94
CA GLU A 177 7.71 -3.62 -1.01
C GLU A 177 6.22 -3.36 -1.26
N ASP A 178 5.62 -4.07 -2.21
CA ASP A 178 4.20 -3.93 -2.54
C ASP A 178 3.30 -4.30 -1.36
N GLY A 179 3.65 -5.39 -0.65
CA GLY A 179 2.96 -5.81 0.57
C GLY A 179 3.07 -4.78 1.69
N PHE A 180 4.24 -4.19 1.87
CA PHE A 180 4.48 -3.11 2.82
C PHE A 180 3.60 -1.89 2.52
N GLN A 181 3.60 -1.42 1.28
CA GLN A 181 2.79 -0.26 0.86
C GLN A 181 1.29 -0.50 1.06
N ALA A 182 0.80 -1.69 0.72
CA ALA A 182 -0.61 -2.05 0.91
C ALA A 182 -1.01 -2.03 2.39
N LEU A 183 -0.16 -2.54 3.29
CA LEU A 183 -0.42 -2.53 4.73
C LEU A 183 -0.26 -1.14 5.35
N ALA A 184 0.72 -0.36 4.91
CA ALA A 184 0.94 1.01 5.35
C ALA A 184 -0.26 1.90 5.00
N ALA A 185 -0.77 1.81 3.77
CA ALA A 185 -1.98 2.52 3.36
C ALA A 185 -3.20 2.15 4.24
N GLY A 186 -3.36 0.86 4.55
CA GLY A 186 -4.39 0.40 5.47
C GLY A 186 -4.23 0.94 6.90
N ALA A 187 -3.00 1.02 7.40
CA ALA A 187 -2.70 1.61 8.70
C ALA A 187 -3.06 3.11 8.74
N THR A 188 -2.70 3.87 7.69
CA THR A 188 -3.06 5.28 7.56
C THR A 188 -4.57 5.49 7.56
N GLN A 189 -5.33 4.65 6.86
CA GLN A 189 -6.80 4.71 6.86
C GLN A 189 -7.39 4.48 8.26
N ILE A 190 -6.83 3.55 9.03
CA ILE A 190 -7.26 3.31 10.42
C ILE A 190 -6.90 4.53 11.29
N GLY A 191 -5.68 5.06 11.15
CA GLY A 191 -5.22 6.25 11.87
C GLY A 191 -6.11 7.46 11.65
N ALA A 192 -6.56 7.69 10.42
CA ALA A 192 -7.43 8.81 10.06
C ALA A 192 -8.82 8.77 10.72
N VAL A 193 -9.29 7.59 11.14
CA VAL A 193 -10.60 7.42 11.78
C VAL A 193 -10.52 7.13 13.28
N LEU A 194 -9.29 7.01 13.83
CA LEU A 194 -9.11 6.85 15.26
C LEU A 194 -9.38 8.18 15.96
N PRO A 195 -10.02 8.17 17.15
CA PRO A 195 -10.07 9.37 17.97
C PRO A 195 -8.63 9.75 18.30
N ALA A 196 -8.24 10.97 17.96
CA ALA A 196 -6.92 11.50 18.29
C ALA A 196 -6.73 11.30 19.80
N ALA A 197 -5.75 10.49 20.16
CA ALA A 197 -5.43 10.21 21.55
C ALA A 197 -4.92 11.51 22.13
N GLY A 198 -5.83 12.29 22.73
CA GLY A 198 -5.56 13.56 23.39
C GLY A 198 -4.54 14.43 22.66
N SER A 199 -5.00 15.28 21.75
CA SER A 199 -4.35 16.57 21.48
C SER A 199 -4.41 17.49 22.72
N GLY A 200 -4.26 16.92 23.93
CA GLY A 200 -3.80 17.58 25.12
C GLY A 200 -2.29 17.57 25.02
N SER A 201 -1.76 18.46 24.20
CA SER A 201 -0.44 19.04 24.43
C SER A 201 -0.45 19.65 25.83
N ASP A 202 -0.31 18.81 26.85
CA ASP A 202 0.24 19.22 28.12
C ASP A 202 1.75 19.30 27.87
N SER A 203 2.10 20.39 27.19
CA SER A 203 3.43 20.94 27.15
C SER A 203 3.79 21.45 28.55
N GLY A 204 3.88 20.56 29.54
CA GLY A 204 4.90 20.72 30.57
C GLY A 204 6.21 20.38 29.86
N SER A 205 7.01 21.34 29.36
CA SER A 205 7.51 22.50 30.09
C SER A 205 7.80 22.13 31.54
N SER A 206 8.62 21.09 31.71
CA SER A 206 9.71 21.18 32.67
C SER A 206 10.80 21.93 31.90
N ASP A 207 10.71 23.25 31.74
CA ASP A 207 10.98 24.25 32.78
C ASP A 207 12.21 23.82 33.57
N ASP A 208 13.33 24.22 32.97
CA ASP A 208 14.58 24.67 33.58
C ASP A 208 14.68 24.43 35.10
N GLY A 209 15.52 23.48 35.45
CA GLY A 209 16.21 23.41 36.72
C GLY A 209 17.69 23.23 36.43
N ASP A 210 18.28 24.24 35.79
CA ASP A 210 19.68 24.60 36.04
C ASP A 210 19.81 24.83 37.56
N ASP A 211 20.15 23.79 38.31
CA ASP A 211 20.80 23.94 39.61
C ASP A 211 22.23 23.46 39.41
N ASP A 212 23.05 24.42 38.97
CA ASP A 212 24.43 24.56 39.37
C ASP A 212 24.53 24.33 40.89
N ASP A 213 25.09 23.20 41.32
CA ASP A 213 25.73 23.11 42.62
C ASP A 213 27.09 22.45 42.40
N ASP A 214 28.06 23.34 42.16
CA ASP A 214 29.44 23.20 42.59
C ASP A 214 29.48 22.63 44.01
N ASP A 215 30.13 21.49 44.20
CA ASP A 215 30.76 21.20 45.49
C ASP A 215 32.07 20.43 45.24
N ASP A 216 33.15 21.16 45.53
CA ASP A 216 34.50 20.70 45.74
C ASP A 216 34.54 19.53 46.74
N ASP A 217 35.34 18.50 46.44
CA ASP A 217 35.95 17.69 47.51
C ASP A 217 37.37 17.23 47.08
N ASP A 218 38.29 17.48 48.01
CA ASP A 218 39.76 17.40 48.02
C ASP A 218 40.34 16.00 47.73
#